data_AF-A0AAW1YJ57-F1
#
_entry.id   AF-A0AAW1YJ57-F1
#
_cell.length_a   1.000
_cell.length_b   1.000
_cell.length_c   1.000
_cell.angle_alpha   90.00
_cell.angle_beta   90.00
_cell.angle_gamma   90.00
#
_symmetry.space_group_name_H-M   'P 1'
#
loop_
_entity.id
_entity.type
_entity.pdbx_description
1 polymer ?
#
loop_
_entity_poly.entity_id
_entity_poly.type
_entity_poly.pdbx_seq_one_letter_code
_entity_poly.pdbx_strand_id
1 'polypeptide(L)'
;MGNKLHLNPVHAVVQLRPSLEHLKSGGSKRKDRVTGDTEVTVKRENSSEEKSLAPSKKQNKRVDSSTEDEESWVPLEYHGSESDFSARYLKRMVVQESSPIEFTMTPYDYVNSLCPRTCKGSSKRALLNLPLDERIQKLLLEEPVARRFSDLKKYYAPRNQEKELLDVLQNHGLLLRDLWVPKTALLYSKKEASYRKKDDENLRTARNYILNSFRKNPVISYSELNLYPPLRPHFDETLKVLAVNRPSTRDWKFKEQPDVSFAELYPEIAESQEQIWERMDKQLVEALKPHRDMKNASMTSKTGKSPH
;
A
#
# COMPACT_ATOMS: atom_id res chain seq x y z
N MET A 1 -16.23 16.70 50.69
CA MET A 1 -15.96 17.31 49.37
C MET A 1 -17.06 16.86 48.42
N GLY A 2 -17.64 17.73 47.59
CA GLY A 2 -18.73 17.35 46.68
C GLY A 2 -18.79 18.25 45.45
N ASN A 3 -19.13 17.66 44.29
CA ASN A 3 -19.30 18.29 42.98
C ASN A 3 -18.06 18.99 42.36
N LYS A 4 -16.86 18.45 42.55
CA LYS A 4 -15.65 18.86 41.80
C LYS A 4 -14.83 17.65 41.34
N LEU A 5 -14.27 17.73 40.13
CA LEU A 5 -13.31 16.77 39.58
C LEU A 5 -11.93 17.43 39.55
N HIS A 6 -10.92 16.77 40.13
CA HIS A 6 -9.54 17.25 40.17
C HIS A 6 -8.65 16.36 39.30
N LEU A 7 -8.06 16.93 38.26
CA LEU A 7 -7.18 16.21 37.32
C LEU A 7 -5.73 16.29 37.81
N ASN A 8 -5.05 15.14 37.87
CA ASN A 8 -3.64 15.04 38.24
C ASN A 8 -2.89 14.25 37.14
N PRO A 9 -1.78 14.74 36.58
CA PRO A 9 -1.02 14.01 35.57
C PRO A 9 -0.31 12.80 36.21
N VAL A 10 -0.42 11.63 35.57
CA VAL A 10 0.26 10.41 36.00
C VAL A 10 1.61 10.31 35.30
N HIS A 11 2.70 10.26 36.07
CA HIS A 11 4.07 10.21 35.53
C HIS A 11 4.38 8.87 34.85
N ALA A 12 4.01 7.76 35.47
CA ALA A 12 4.22 6.41 34.96
C ALA A 12 3.12 5.45 35.45
N VAL A 13 2.88 4.38 34.69
CA VAL A 13 1.99 3.27 35.07
C VAL A 13 2.81 2.00 35.10
N VAL A 14 2.88 1.35 36.26
CA VAL A 14 3.69 0.13 36.47
C VAL A 14 2.80 -1.06 36.82
N GLN A 15 3.17 -2.25 36.34
CA GLN A 15 2.49 -3.49 36.69
C GLN A 15 3.37 -4.32 37.64
N LEU A 16 3.04 -4.32 38.94
CA LEU A 16 3.68 -5.19 39.91
C LEU A 16 3.26 -6.65 39.67
N ARG A 17 4.23 -7.58 39.75
CA ARG A 17 4.02 -9.03 39.61
C ARG A 17 4.78 -9.78 40.71
N PRO A 18 4.24 -10.88 41.26
CA PRO A 18 4.98 -11.72 42.21
C PRO A 18 6.27 -12.25 41.59
N SER A 19 7.40 -12.08 42.29
CA SER A 19 8.71 -12.59 41.86
C SER A 19 8.92 -14.03 42.34
N LEU A 20 9.30 -14.92 41.41
CA LEU A 20 9.73 -16.29 41.68
C LEU A 20 11.26 -16.44 41.72
N GLU A 21 11.98 -15.34 41.92
CA GLU A 21 13.45 -15.33 41.97
C GLU A 21 14.02 -16.22 43.08
N HIS A 22 13.30 -16.34 44.20
CA HIS A 22 13.62 -17.28 45.29
C HIS A 22 13.63 -18.76 44.85
N LEU A 23 12.93 -19.13 43.76
CA LEU A 23 13.01 -20.48 43.18
C LEU A 23 14.26 -20.67 42.31
N LYS A 24 14.85 -19.60 41.78
CA LYS A 24 16.07 -19.66 40.95
C LYS A 24 17.32 -19.84 41.81
N SER A 25 17.38 -19.21 42.98
CA SER A 25 18.53 -19.28 43.90
C SER A 25 18.72 -20.68 44.53
N GLY A 26 17.68 -21.52 44.56
CA GLY A 26 17.76 -22.91 45.02
C GLY A 26 18.58 -23.84 44.11
N GLY A 27 18.74 -23.50 42.83
CA GLY A 27 19.49 -24.33 41.86
C GLY A 27 21.01 -24.30 42.05
N SER A 28 21.56 -23.17 42.52
CA SER A 28 23.01 -23.01 42.73
C SER A 28 23.51 -23.84 43.92
N LYS A 29 22.84 -23.77 45.07
CA LYS A 29 23.28 -24.45 46.31
C LYS A 29 23.17 -25.98 46.29
N ARG A 30 22.58 -26.58 45.26
CA ARG A 30 22.41 -28.04 45.13
C ARG A 30 23.38 -28.72 44.17
N LYS A 31 24.19 -27.95 43.41
CA LYS A 31 25.12 -28.52 42.42
C LYS A 31 26.47 -28.95 43.00
N ASP A 32 26.88 -28.39 44.13
CA ASP A 32 28.20 -28.64 44.76
C ASP A 32 28.24 -29.89 45.68
N ARG A 33 27.30 -30.84 45.53
CA ARG A 33 27.25 -32.06 46.36
C ARG A 33 27.19 -33.39 45.61
N VAL A 34 27.32 -33.39 44.28
CA VAL A 34 27.45 -34.65 43.51
C VAL A 34 28.55 -34.52 42.45
N THR A 35 29.43 -35.52 42.47
CA THR A 35 30.52 -35.87 41.55
C THR A 35 31.92 -35.50 42.04
N GLY A 36 32.39 -36.25 43.04
CA GLY A 36 33.79 -36.62 43.13
C GLY A 36 33.91 -38.11 42.86
N ASP A 37 34.33 -38.51 41.66
CA ASP A 37 35.40 -39.50 41.46
C ASP A 37 35.89 -39.49 39.98
N THR A 38 37.17 -39.83 39.81
CA THR A 38 37.89 -40.41 38.65
C THR A 38 37.60 -39.98 37.19
N GLU A 39 38.64 -39.35 36.61
CA GLU A 39 39.31 -39.66 35.32
C GLU A 39 38.48 -39.98 34.03
N VAL A 40 38.72 -39.20 32.97
CA VAL A 40 39.62 -39.58 31.85
C VAL A 40 39.64 -38.50 30.77
N THR A 41 40.85 -38.12 30.35
CA THR A 41 41.12 -37.20 29.23
C THR A 41 41.00 -37.93 27.89
N VAL A 42 40.13 -37.49 26.97
CA VAL A 42 40.32 -37.77 25.52
C VAL A 42 40.05 -36.53 24.69
N LYS A 43 41.13 -35.95 24.17
CA LYS A 43 41.11 -34.94 23.11
C LYS A 43 40.85 -35.66 21.77
N ARG A 44 39.89 -35.19 20.96
CA ARG A 44 39.86 -35.51 19.52
C ARG A 44 39.50 -34.27 18.72
N GLU A 45 40.31 -34.01 17.70
CA GLU A 45 40.39 -32.79 16.92
C GLU A 45 40.11 -33.12 15.43
N ASN A 46 39.93 -32.10 14.60
CA ASN A 46 39.72 -32.14 13.12
C ASN A 46 38.34 -32.67 12.68
N SER A 47 37.67 -32.17 11.63
CA SER A 47 37.77 -30.95 10.79
C SER A 47 36.42 -30.82 10.01
N SER A 48 36.10 -29.88 9.11
CA SER A 48 36.89 -28.90 8.34
C SER A 48 36.06 -27.61 8.04
N GLU A 49 36.58 -26.79 7.13
CA GLU A 49 35.94 -25.87 6.17
C GLU A 49 34.51 -26.25 5.72
N GLU A 50 33.61 -25.34 5.29
CA GLU A 50 33.85 -24.14 4.48
C GLU A 50 32.75 -23.04 4.65
N LYS A 51 32.89 -21.94 3.90
CA LYS A 51 32.15 -20.67 4.03
C LYS A 51 30.63 -20.80 3.78
N SER A 52 29.82 -20.19 4.65
CA SER A 52 28.59 -19.53 4.20
C SER A 52 28.16 -18.34 5.07
N LEU A 53 27.94 -17.21 4.36
CA LEU A 53 26.90 -16.19 4.57
C LEU A 53 26.66 -15.65 6.00
N ALA A 54 27.03 -14.37 6.18
CA ALA A 54 26.81 -13.59 7.39
C ALA A 54 25.31 -13.48 7.79
N PRO A 55 24.92 -13.91 9.00
CA PRO A 55 23.62 -13.58 9.59
C PRO A 55 23.69 -12.22 10.29
N SER A 56 22.69 -11.35 10.05
CA SER A 56 22.65 -10.00 10.62
C SER A 56 22.66 -10.00 12.15
N LYS A 57 23.66 -9.33 12.73
CA LYS A 57 24.01 -9.31 14.16
C LYS A 57 23.05 -8.50 15.06
N LYS A 58 21.74 -8.49 14.78
CA LYS A 58 20.74 -7.59 15.41
C LYS A 58 19.46 -8.22 15.98
N GLN A 59 19.26 -9.54 15.93
CA GLN A 59 18.05 -10.18 16.52
C GLN A 59 18.27 -11.14 17.70
N ASN A 60 19.52 -11.40 18.11
CA ASN A 60 19.83 -12.18 19.32
C ASN A 60 20.65 -11.37 20.34
N LYS A 61 20.30 -10.09 20.57
CA LYS A 61 20.69 -9.44 21.83
C LYS A 61 19.84 -10.06 22.94
N ARG A 62 20.37 -11.11 23.57
CA ARG A 62 20.11 -11.33 25.00
C ARG A 62 20.34 -9.98 25.67
N VAL A 63 19.41 -9.53 26.50
CA VAL A 63 19.56 -8.27 27.25
C VAL A 63 20.60 -8.51 28.35
N ASP A 64 21.86 -8.55 27.93
CA ASP A 64 22.99 -8.31 28.80
C ASP A 64 22.98 -6.80 29.08
N SER A 65 22.75 -6.47 30.34
CA SER A 65 22.61 -5.13 30.90
C SER A 65 23.99 -4.47 31.03
N SER A 66 24.53 -4.00 29.90
CA SER A 66 25.88 -3.43 29.81
C SER A 66 25.99 -2.34 28.75
N THR A 67 25.00 -1.44 28.68
CA THR A 67 25.08 -0.20 27.87
C THR A 67 24.08 0.89 28.28
N GLU A 68 23.68 0.89 29.55
CA GLU A 68 22.95 1.98 30.21
C GLU A 68 23.80 2.33 31.45
N ASP A 69 23.95 3.61 31.77
CA ASP A 69 24.61 4.02 33.01
C ASP A 69 23.89 3.35 34.20
N GLU A 70 24.62 2.70 35.11
CA GLU A 70 24.01 1.95 36.21
C GLU A 70 23.22 2.88 37.14
N GLU A 71 21.92 3.00 36.89
CA GLU A 71 21.00 3.77 37.72
C GLU A 71 20.96 3.15 39.13
N SER A 72 21.48 3.91 40.10
CA SER A 72 21.64 3.43 41.47
C SER A 72 20.29 3.22 42.15
N TRP A 73 20.13 2.08 42.83
CA TRP A 73 18.92 1.81 43.62
C TRP A 73 18.63 2.90 44.65
N VAL A 74 17.51 3.60 44.49
CA VAL A 74 16.99 4.56 45.47
C VAL A 74 16.08 3.81 46.46
N PRO A 75 16.45 3.63 47.74
CA PRO A 75 15.56 3.04 48.72
C PRO A 75 14.42 4.02 49.06
N LEU A 76 13.20 3.51 49.12
CA LEU A 76 12.00 4.28 49.46
C LEU A 76 11.34 3.70 50.71
N GLU A 77 10.90 4.57 51.62
CA GLU A 77 10.09 4.16 52.77
C GLU A 77 8.62 4.00 52.34
N TYR A 78 7.98 2.90 52.77
CA TYR A 78 6.58 2.64 52.47
C TYR A 78 5.67 3.20 53.57
N HIS A 79 4.78 4.12 53.20
CA HIS A 79 3.69 4.58 54.06
C HIS A 79 2.34 4.06 53.54
N GLY A 80 1.56 3.43 54.42
CA GLY A 80 0.25 2.88 54.09
C GLY A 80 -0.85 3.94 53.90
N SER A 81 -2.03 3.51 53.42
CA SER A 81 -3.19 4.37 53.14
C SER A 81 -3.67 5.17 54.36
N GLU A 82 -3.58 4.58 55.56
CA GLU A 82 -4.05 5.18 56.81
C GLU A 82 -3.02 6.10 57.51
N SER A 83 -1.90 6.40 56.84
CA SER A 83 -0.86 7.27 57.41
C SER A 83 -1.23 8.76 57.33
N ASP A 84 -0.68 9.57 58.24
CA ASP A 84 -0.78 11.04 58.13
C ASP A 84 -0.08 11.56 56.86
N PHE A 85 0.96 10.86 56.37
CA PHE A 85 1.63 11.18 55.11
C PHE A 85 0.72 11.04 53.89
N SER A 86 -0.03 9.94 53.77
CA SER A 86 -1.01 9.75 52.68
C SER A 86 -2.16 10.75 52.77
N ALA A 87 -2.68 11.03 53.97
CA ALA A 87 -3.71 12.05 54.18
C ALA A 87 -3.25 13.46 53.75
N ARG A 88 -2.01 13.85 54.11
CA ARG A 88 -1.40 15.12 53.65
C ARG A 88 -1.15 15.14 52.15
N TYR A 89 -0.74 14.02 51.55
CA TYR A 89 -0.53 13.90 50.10
C TYR A 89 -1.85 14.08 49.33
N LEU A 90 -2.92 13.39 49.72
CA LEU A 90 -4.26 13.55 49.13
C LEU A 90 -4.76 15.00 49.22
N LYS A 91 -4.51 15.69 50.33
CA LYS A 91 -4.83 17.12 50.48
C LYS A 91 -4.08 18.03 49.49
N ARG A 92 -2.90 17.62 49.00
CA ARG A 92 -2.12 18.35 47.96
C ARG A 92 -2.58 18.04 46.54
N MET A 93 -3.20 16.87 46.29
CA MET A 93 -3.79 16.52 44.98
C MET A 93 -5.07 17.33 44.66
N VAL A 94 -5.58 18.09 45.63
CA VAL A 94 -6.76 18.94 45.51
C VAL A 94 -6.32 20.39 45.33
N VAL A 95 -6.44 20.89 44.10
CA VAL A 95 -6.23 22.30 43.76
C VAL A 95 -7.26 23.17 44.50
N GLN A 96 -6.81 24.17 45.26
CA GLN A 96 -7.67 25.08 46.04
C GLN A 96 -8.25 26.22 45.20
N GLU A 97 -7.47 26.76 44.25
CA GLU A 97 -7.84 27.88 43.39
C GLU A 97 -7.97 27.42 41.93
N SER A 98 -9.08 27.73 41.27
CA SER A 98 -9.30 27.32 39.88
C SER A 98 -8.48 28.17 38.91
N SER A 99 -7.32 27.68 38.46
CA SER A 99 -6.71 28.15 37.22
C SER A 99 -7.55 27.68 36.04
N PRO A 100 -8.10 28.59 35.20
CA PRO A 100 -8.84 28.19 34.01
C PRO A 100 -7.88 27.56 32.99
N ILE A 101 -8.24 26.39 32.46
CA ILE A 101 -7.56 25.84 31.29
C ILE A 101 -8.06 26.61 30.07
N GLU A 102 -7.18 27.40 29.44
CA GLU A 102 -7.52 28.17 28.25
C GLU A 102 -7.62 27.27 27.03
N PHE A 103 -8.85 26.92 26.63
CA PHE A 103 -9.13 26.25 25.37
C PHE A 103 -9.09 27.26 24.21
N THR A 104 -7.88 27.66 23.82
CA THR A 104 -7.61 28.68 22.78
C THR A 104 -7.84 28.20 21.35
N MET A 105 -8.01 26.89 21.13
CA MET A 105 -8.17 26.30 19.80
C MET A 105 -9.61 26.36 19.28
N THR A 106 -9.79 26.63 17.99
CA THR A 106 -11.10 26.43 17.35
C THR A 106 -11.41 24.93 17.20
N PRO A 107 -12.69 24.52 17.07
CA PRO A 107 -13.06 23.13 16.81
C PRO A 107 -12.40 22.55 15.54
N TYR A 108 -12.15 23.39 14.54
CA TYR A 108 -11.47 23.00 13.31
C TYR A 108 -9.98 22.72 13.54
N ASP A 109 -9.30 23.55 14.31
CA ASP A 109 -7.87 23.38 14.61
C ASP A 109 -7.63 22.18 15.52
N TYR A 110 -8.52 21.94 16.49
CA TYR A 110 -8.50 20.76 17.36
C TYR A 110 -8.59 19.46 16.56
N VAL A 111 -9.49 19.37 15.57
CA VAL A 111 -9.59 18.17 14.71
C VAL A 111 -8.33 18.00 13.84
N ASN A 112 -7.73 19.09 13.35
CA ASN A 112 -6.50 18.99 12.56
C ASN A 112 -5.27 18.60 13.41
N SER A 113 -5.22 18.92 14.71
CA SER A 113 -4.10 18.55 15.59
C SER A 113 -4.18 17.09 16.05
N LEU A 114 -5.38 16.55 16.28
CA LEU A 114 -5.60 15.12 16.54
C LEU A 114 -5.30 14.23 15.33
N CYS A 115 -5.46 14.76 14.12
CA CYS A 115 -5.25 14.05 12.86
C CYS A 115 -4.21 14.78 11.99
N PRO A 116 -2.92 14.81 12.39
CA PRO A 116 -1.87 15.46 11.61
C PRO A 116 -1.80 14.84 10.21
N ARG A 117 -1.83 15.70 9.20
CA ARG A 117 -2.09 15.36 7.79
C ARG A 117 -0.99 14.50 7.15
N THR A 118 -1.02 13.19 7.36
CA THR A 118 -0.10 12.20 6.78
C THR A 118 -0.62 11.52 5.51
N CYS A 119 -1.71 12.04 4.91
CA CYS A 119 -2.22 11.56 3.64
C CYS A 119 -1.21 11.84 2.50
N LYS A 120 -0.56 10.79 1.98
CA LYS A 120 0.35 10.84 0.82
C LYS A 120 -0.36 11.00 -0.54
N GLY A 121 -1.47 11.74 -0.56
CA GLY A 121 -2.23 12.10 -1.76
C GLY A 121 -2.75 13.52 -1.60
N SER A 122 -3.00 14.22 -2.71
CA SER A 122 -3.51 15.58 -2.66
C SER A 122 -4.83 15.61 -1.90
N SER A 123 -4.83 16.22 -0.71
CA SER A 123 -6.05 16.37 0.09
C SER A 123 -7.15 16.95 -0.80
N LYS A 124 -8.36 16.38 -0.74
CA LYS A 124 -9.51 16.82 -1.55
C LYS A 124 -9.70 18.35 -1.55
N ARG A 125 -9.39 19.02 -0.44
CA ARG A 125 -9.41 20.49 -0.32
C ARG A 125 -8.37 21.19 -1.21
N ALA A 126 -7.15 20.64 -1.34
CA ALA A 126 -6.14 21.13 -2.26
C ALA A 126 -6.53 20.94 -3.74
N LEU A 127 -7.13 19.79 -4.08
CA LEU A 127 -7.67 19.55 -5.43
C LEU A 127 -8.79 20.54 -5.78
N LEU A 128 -9.71 20.81 -4.84
CA LEU A 128 -10.79 21.79 -5.04
C LEU A 128 -10.33 23.25 -5.23
N ASN A 129 -9.07 23.56 -4.91
CA ASN A 129 -8.48 24.89 -5.16
C ASN A 129 -7.87 25.03 -6.57
N LEU A 130 -7.67 23.92 -7.30
CA LEU A 130 -7.16 23.94 -8.68
C LEU A 130 -8.28 24.23 -9.69
N PRO A 131 -7.98 24.75 -10.90
CA PRO A 131 -8.90 24.77 -12.04
C PRO A 131 -9.48 23.38 -12.34
N LEU A 132 -10.66 23.30 -12.97
CA LEU A 132 -11.36 22.03 -13.18
C LEU A 132 -10.53 21.01 -13.98
N ASP A 133 -9.85 21.46 -15.04
CA ASP A 133 -9.04 20.59 -15.90
C ASP A 133 -7.86 19.97 -15.12
N GLU A 134 -6.99 20.83 -14.55
CA GLU A 134 -5.87 20.42 -13.70
C GLU A 134 -6.32 19.53 -12.53
N ARG A 135 -7.46 19.85 -11.91
CA ARG A 135 -8.03 19.08 -10.79
C ARG A 135 -8.35 17.64 -11.19
N ILE A 136 -9.05 17.46 -12.31
CA ILE A 136 -9.45 16.13 -12.80
C ILE A 136 -8.24 15.39 -13.36
N GLN A 137 -7.37 16.05 -14.11
CA GLN A 137 -6.12 15.48 -14.61
C GLN A 137 -5.26 14.95 -13.46
N LYS A 138 -5.04 15.77 -12.42
CA LYS A 138 -4.26 15.40 -11.23
C LYS A 138 -4.90 14.28 -10.41
N LEU A 139 -6.23 14.29 -10.26
CA LEU A 139 -6.97 13.19 -9.61
C LEU A 139 -6.76 11.86 -10.35
N LEU A 140 -6.86 11.86 -11.68
CA LEU A 140 -6.71 10.67 -12.51
C LEU A 140 -5.26 10.14 -12.56
N LEU A 141 -4.28 11.02 -12.34
CA LEU A 141 -2.85 10.67 -12.21
C LEU A 141 -2.50 10.11 -10.82
N GLU A 142 -2.96 10.75 -9.74
CA GLU A 142 -2.66 10.31 -8.37
C GLU A 142 -3.46 9.07 -7.95
N GLU A 143 -4.71 8.96 -8.38
CA GLU A 143 -5.61 7.86 -8.03
C GLU A 143 -6.29 7.27 -9.29
N PRO A 144 -5.56 6.45 -10.09
CA PRO A 144 -5.98 5.97 -11.41
C PRO A 144 -7.06 4.87 -11.42
N VAL A 145 -8.00 4.94 -10.48
CA VAL A 145 -9.15 4.03 -10.30
C VAL A 145 -10.33 4.40 -11.20
N ALA A 146 -11.25 3.46 -11.39
CA ALA A 146 -12.53 3.72 -12.04
C ALA A 146 -13.46 4.52 -11.11
N ARG A 147 -14.22 5.49 -11.64
CA ARG A 147 -15.15 6.33 -10.85
C ARG A 147 -16.45 6.62 -11.58
N ARG A 148 -17.55 6.71 -10.83
CA ARG A 148 -18.84 7.17 -11.36
C ARG A 148 -18.80 8.65 -11.67
N PHE A 149 -19.54 9.05 -12.70
CA PHE A 149 -19.74 10.46 -13.02
C PHE A 149 -20.39 11.22 -11.85
N SER A 150 -21.39 10.61 -11.20
CA SER A 150 -22.09 11.16 -10.04
C SER A 150 -21.15 11.48 -8.86
N ASP A 151 -20.20 10.60 -8.55
CA ASP A 151 -19.18 10.82 -7.51
C ASP A 151 -18.18 11.93 -7.91
N LEU A 152 -17.73 11.94 -9.17
CA LEU A 152 -16.87 13.00 -9.72
C LEU A 152 -17.55 14.37 -9.62
N LYS A 153 -18.80 14.45 -10.07
CA LYS A 153 -19.64 15.64 -10.01
C LYS A 153 -19.88 16.13 -8.58
N LYS A 154 -20.27 15.22 -7.67
CA LYS A 154 -20.56 15.53 -6.26
C LYS A 154 -19.34 15.96 -5.47
N TYR A 155 -18.19 15.32 -5.68
CA TYR A 155 -17.03 15.50 -4.79
C TYR A 155 -15.91 16.35 -5.37
N TYR A 156 -15.71 16.38 -6.68
CA TYR A 156 -14.59 17.06 -7.32
C TYR A 156 -15.03 18.22 -8.24
N ALA A 157 -16.30 18.27 -8.66
CA ALA A 157 -16.85 19.35 -9.48
C ALA A 157 -18.20 19.91 -8.95
N PRO A 158 -18.37 20.15 -7.63
CA PRO A 158 -19.67 20.51 -7.06
C PRO A 158 -20.23 21.85 -7.59
N ARG A 159 -19.34 22.81 -7.90
CA ARG A 159 -19.71 24.17 -8.38
C ARG A 159 -19.69 24.34 -9.90
N ASN A 160 -19.16 23.37 -10.64
CA ASN A 160 -19.00 23.42 -12.09
C ASN A 160 -20.26 22.93 -12.81
N GLN A 161 -20.44 23.28 -14.08
CA GLN A 161 -21.51 22.69 -14.87
C GLN A 161 -21.20 21.22 -15.20
N GLU A 162 -22.23 20.41 -15.46
CA GLU A 162 -22.02 19.00 -15.85
C GLU A 162 -21.33 18.89 -17.20
N LYS A 163 -21.69 19.76 -18.16
CA LYS A 163 -21.03 19.86 -19.47
C LYS A 163 -19.53 20.15 -19.35
N GLU A 164 -19.13 21.14 -18.55
CA GLU A 164 -17.71 21.44 -18.28
C GLU A 164 -16.95 20.21 -17.76
N LEU A 165 -17.56 19.45 -16.84
CA LEU A 165 -16.97 18.23 -16.30
C LEU A 165 -16.86 17.13 -17.37
N LEU A 166 -17.89 16.96 -18.21
CA LEU A 166 -17.91 16.00 -19.30
C LEU A 166 -16.86 16.30 -20.36
N ASP A 167 -16.66 17.57 -20.72
CA ASP A 167 -15.62 18.00 -21.68
C ASP A 167 -14.22 17.67 -21.13
N VAL A 168 -13.96 18.00 -19.86
CA VAL A 168 -12.69 17.67 -19.16
C VAL A 168 -12.49 16.15 -19.02
N LEU A 169 -13.54 15.39 -18.69
CA LEU A 169 -13.47 13.93 -18.58
C LEU A 169 -13.22 13.27 -19.93
N GLN A 170 -13.84 13.76 -21.01
CA GLN A 170 -13.58 13.26 -22.37
C GLN A 170 -12.15 13.58 -22.84
N ASN A 171 -11.52 14.64 -22.34
CA ASN A 171 -10.11 14.94 -22.61
C ASN A 171 -9.16 13.96 -21.91
N HIS A 172 -9.36 13.69 -20.62
CA HIS A 172 -8.40 12.96 -19.77
C HIS A 172 -8.73 11.48 -19.52
N GLY A 173 -9.98 11.07 -19.70
CA GLY A 173 -10.51 9.75 -19.36
C GLY A 173 -11.19 9.00 -20.51
N LEU A 174 -11.56 7.76 -20.23
CA LEU A 174 -12.37 6.89 -21.09
C LEU A 174 -13.54 6.34 -20.28
N LEU A 175 -14.68 6.15 -20.93
CA LEU A 175 -15.85 5.51 -20.33
C LEU A 175 -15.73 3.98 -20.44
N LEU A 176 -15.56 3.29 -19.31
CA LEU A 176 -15.47 1.83 -19.21
C LEU A 176 -16.62 1.31 -18.35
N ARG A 177 -17.63 0.70 -18.96
CA ARG A 177 -18.84 0.18 -18.26
C ARG A 177 -19.48 1.25 -17.37
N ASP A 178 -19.72 2.43 -17.97
CA ASP A 178 -20.28 3.63 -17.34
C ASP A 178 -19.42 4.30 -16.25
N LEU A 179 -18.17 3.85 -16.10
CA LEU A 179 -17.21 4.40 -15.15
C LEU A 179 -16.07 5.07 -15.88
N TRP A 180 -15.68 6.26 -15.43
CA TRP A 180 -14.55 7.00 -15.97
C TRP A 180 -13.24 6.42 -15.43
N VAL A 181 -12.34 6.03 -16.35
CA VAL A 181 -10.96 5.59 -16.08
C VAL A 181 -9.95 6.49 -16.78
N PRO A 182 -8.71 6.65 -16.27
CA PRO A 182 -7.69 7.47 -16.94
C PRO A 182 -7.30 6.89 -18.31
N LYS A 183 -7.17 7.75 -19.33
CA LYS A 183 -6.59 7.39 -20.64
C LYS A 183 -5.17 6.86 -20.46
N THR A 184 -4.82 5.82 -21.21
CA THR A 184 -3.45 5.28 -21.27
C THR A 184 -2.42 6.34 -21.69
N ALA A 185 -2.81 7.30 -22.54
CA ALA A 185 -1.94 8.42 -22.93
C ALA A 185 -1.70 9.46 -21.82
N LEU A 186 -2.61 9.57 -20.84
CA LEU A 186 -2.44 10.44 -19.67
C LEU A 186 -1.43 9.82 -18.68
N LEU A 187 -1.56 8.53 -18.37
CA LEU A 187 -0.66 7.84 -17.45
C LEU A 187 0.73 7.59 -18.06
N TYR A 188 0.78 7.24 -19.34
CA TYR A 188 2.01 6.89 -20.06
C TYR A 188 2.14 7.74 -21.32
N SER A 189 2.66 8.96 -21.12
CA SER A 189 3.00 9.88 -22.20
C SER A 189 4.08 9.30 -23.11
N LYS A 190 3.96 9.51 -24.43
CA LYS A 190 5.01 9.15 -25.38
C LYS A 190 6.23 10.07 -25.17
N LYS A 191 7.25 9.58 -24.46
CA LYS A 191 8.55 10.24 -24.34
C LYS A 191 9.46 9.72 -25.45
N GLU A 192 9.73 10.56 -26.45
CA GLU A 192 10.49 10.14 -27.64
C GLU A 192 11.94 9.71 -27.34
N ALA A 193 12.50 10.20 -26.22
CA ALA A 193 13.87 9.95 -25.78
C ALA A 193 14.05 8.78 -24.80
N SER A 194 13.06 7.88 -24.64
CA SER A 194 13.23 6.74 -23.72
C SER A 194 14.12 5.64 -24.31
N TYR A 195 15.16 5.24 -23.57
CA TYR A 195 15.99 4.07 -23.89
C TYR A 195 15.20 2.73 -23.84
N ARG A 196 13.93 2.77 -23.39
CA ARG A 196 13.04 1.61 -23.21
C ARG A 196 11.79 1.68 -24.08
N LYS A 197 11.83 2.37 -25.22
CA LYS A 197 10.67 2.57 -26.14
C LYS A 197 9.80 1.32 -26.37
N LYS A 198 10.38 0.12 -26.48
CA LYS A 198 9.63 -1.14 -26.64
C LYS A 198 8.91 -1.60 -25.37
N ASP A 199 9.51 -1.39 -24.21
CA ASP A 199 8.93 -1.66 -22.87
C ASP A 199 7.74 -0.71 -22.62
N ASP A 200 7.89 0.57 -22.96
CA ASP A 200 6.85 1.59 -22.83
C ASP A 200 5.65 1.30 -23.76
N GLU A 201 5.88 0.89 -25.01
CA GLU A 201 4.80 0.49 -25.92
C GLU A 201 4.16 -0.85 -25.49
N ASN A 202 4.91 -1.80 -24.94
CA ASN A 202 4.36 -3.02 -24.33
C ASN A 202 3.46 -2.66 -23.13
N LEU A 203 3.89 -1.78 -22.22
CA LEU A 203 3.11 -1.32 -21.07
C LEU A 203 1.80 -0.65 -21.49
N ARG A 204 1.87 0.24 -22.50
CA ARG A 204 0.70 0.93 -23.08
C ARG A 204 -0.27 -0.05 -23.75
N THR A 205 0.26 -1.02 -24.51
CA THR A 205 -0.52 -2.08 -25.16
C THR A 205 -1.17 -3.01 -24.13
N ALA A 206 -0.43 -3.40 -23.09
CA ALA A 206 -0.91 -4.24 -22.01
C ALA A 206 -2.06 -3.59 -21.23
N ARG A 207 -1.95 -2.30 -20.89
CA ARG A 207 -3.05 -1.55 -20.28
C ARG A 207 -4.28 -1.50 -21.18
N ASN A 208 -4.10 -1.13 -22.46
CA ASN A 208 -5.21 -1.09 -23.42
C ASN A 208 -5.91 -2.45 -23.56
N TYR A 209 -5.15 -3.55 -23.59
CA TYR A 209 -5.69 -4.91 -23.61
C TYR A 209 -6.55 -5.18 -22.37
N ILE A 210 -6.05 -4.93 -21.15
CA ILE A 210 -6.82 -5.13 -19.91
C ILE A 210 -8.10 -4.29 -19.87
N LEU A 211 -8.03 -3.01 -20.27
CA LEU A 211 -9.21 -2.14 -20.33
C LEU A 211 -10.27 -2.67 -21.31
N ASN A 212 -9.84 -3.08 -22.51
CA ASN A 212 -10.72 -3.63 -23.54
C ASN A 212 -11.28 -5.02 -23.18
N SER A 213 -10.51 -5.85 -22.46
CA SER A 213 -11.03 -7.10 -21.89
C SER A 213 -12.10 -6.82 -20.84
N PHE A 214 -11.88 -5.84 -19.93
CA PHE A 214 -12.91 -5.45 -18.96
C PHE A 214 -14.16 -4.84 -19.62
N ARG A 215 -14.02 -4.14 -20.75
CA ARG A 215 -15.17 -3.67 -21.54
C ARG A 215 -16.05 -4.83 -22.00
N LYS A 216 -15.44 -5.95 -22.41
CA LYS A 216 -16.12 -7.15 -22.92
C LYS A 216 -16.64 -8.07 -21.80
N ASN A 217 -15.93 -8.20 -20.68
CA ASN A 217 -16.29 -9.07 -19.55
C ASN A 217 -15.82 -8.48 -18.20
N PRO A 218 -16.65 -8.39 -17.13
CA PRO A 218 -16.21 -7.94 -15.81
C PRO A 218 -15.15 -8.82 -15.12
N VAL A 219 -14.80 -9.97 -15.70
CA VAL A 219 -13.81 -10.93 -15.20
C VAL A 219 -12.82 -11.29 -16.31
N ILE A 220 -11.53 -11.33 -15.98
CA ILE A 220 -10.43 -11.77 -16.87
C ILE A 220 -9.77 -13.01 -16.27
N SER A 221 -9.78 -14.13 -16.99
CA SER A 221 -9.15 -15.37 -16.54
C SER A 221 -7.62 -15.32 -16.65
N TYR A 222 -6.92 -16.08 -15.81
CA TYR A 222 -5.46 -16.20 -15.92
C TYR A 222 -4.99 -16.76 -17.27
N SER A 223 -5.82 -17.56 -17.95
CA SER A 223 -5.59 -18.07 -19.31
C SER A 223 -5.46 -16.94 -20.34
N GLU A 224 -6.35 -15.95 -20.31
CA GLU A 224 -6.33 -14.80 -21.23
C GLU A 224 -5.07 -13.93 -21.07
N LEU A 225 -4.49 -13.91 -19.86
CA LEU A 225 -3.26 -13.19 -19.55
C LEU A 225 -1.98 -13.93 -20.00
N ASN A 226 -2.09 -15.21 -20.35
CA ASN A 226 -0.94 -16.01 -20.79
C ASN A 226 -0.75 -16.00 -22.32
N LEU A 227 -1.70 -15.47 -23.09
CA LEU A 227 -1.69 -15.48 -24.55
C LEU A 227 -0.57 -14.62 -25.17
N TYR A 228 -0.09 -13.61 -24.45
CA TYR A 228 0.88 -12.62 -24.95
C TYR A 228 2.09 -12.48 -24.02
N PRO A 229 3.13 -13.34 -24.17
CA PRO A 229 4.29 -13.34 -23.29
C PRO A 229 4.99 -11.97 -23.09
N PRO A 230 5.15 -11.11 -24.13
CA PRO A 230 5.78 -9.79 -23.95
C PRO A 230 4.98 -8.80 -23.09
N LEU A 231 3.65 -8.98 -23.01
CA LEU A 231 2.76 -8.06 -22.27
C LEU A 231 2.53 -8.50 -20.82
N ARG A 232 2.74 -9.79 -20.55
CA ARG A 232 2.52 -10.42 -19.24
C ARG A 232 3.15 -9.67 -18.05
N PRO A 233 4.39 -9.15 -18.11
CA PRO A 233 4.98 -8.41 -16.98
C PRO A 233 4.22 -7.13 -16.59
N HIS A 234 3.44 -6.57 -17.51
CA HIS A 234 2.81 -5.25 -17.37
C HIS A 234 1.33 -5.31 -16.97
N PHE A 235 0.66 -6.46 -17.09
CA PHE A 235 -0.76 -6.60 -16.73
C PHE A 235 -1.03 -6.32 -15.25
N ASP A 236 -0.11 -6.76 -14.38
CA ASP A 236 -0.22 -6.67 -12.92
C ASP A 236 -0.43 -5.24 -12.41
N GLU A 237 0.17 -4.24 -13.04
CA GLU A 237 0.08 -2.83 -12.63
C GLU A 237 -1.35 -2.30 -12.79
N THR A 238 -1.94 -2.50 -13.96
CA THR A 238 -3.33 -2.07 -14.23
C THR A 238 -4.34 -2.93 -13.46
N LEU A 239 -4.09 -4.24 -13.34
CA LEU A 239 -4.99 -5.16 -12.63
C LEU A 239 -5.06 -4.87 -11.12
N LYS A 240 -3.93 -4.60 -10.44
CA LYS A 240 -3.93 -4.25 -9.00
C LYS A 240 -4.73 -2.98 -8.70
N VAL A 241 -4.76 -2.02 -9.63
CA VAL A 241 -5.53 -0.78 -9.51
C VAL A 241 -7.02 -1.03 -9.74
N LEU A 242 -7.41 -1.70 -10.83
CA LEU A 242 -8.81 -1.80 -11.27
C LEU A 242 -9.57 -3.04 -10.80
N ALA A 243 -8.87 -4.09 -10.34
CA ALA A 243 -9.46 -5.41 -10.12
C ALA A 243 -9.01 -6.06 -8.80
N VAL A 244 -9.81 -7.01 -8.32
CA VAL A 244 -9.52 -7.90 -7.20
C VAL A 244 -9.06 -9.24 -7.76
N ASN A 245 -7.87 -9.68 -7.33
CA ASN A 245 -7.39 -11.03 -7.63
C ASN A 245 -8.23 -12.06 -6.86
N ARG A 246 -8.71 -13.10 -7.56
CA ARG A 246 -9.42 -14.23 -6.95
C ARG A 246 -8.67 -15.54 -7.25
N PRO A 247 -7.71 -15.95 -6.40
CA PRO A 247 -6.89 -17.13 -6.65
C PRO A 247 -7.68 -18.43 -6.76
N SER A 248 -8.80 -18.54 -6.03
CA SER A 248 -9.68 -19.71 -6.01
C SER A 248 -10.39 -19.96 -7.34
N THR A 249 -10.78 -18.89 -8.06
CA THR A 249 -11.39 -18.97 -9.40
C THR A 249 -10.38 -18.73 -10.53
N ARG A 250 -9.11 -18.44 -10.19
CA ARG A 250 -7.99 -18.17 -11.11
C ARG A 250 -8.28 -17.03 -12.09
N ASP A 251 -8.84 -15.94 -11.57
CA ASP A 251 -9.22 -14.76 -12.33
C ASP A 251 -8.96 -13.44 -11.60
N TRP A 252 -9.14 -12.36 -12.34
CA TRP A 252 -9.29 -11.01 -11.81
C TRP A 252 -10.69 -10.50 -12.08
N LYS A 253 -11.39 -10.06 -11.03
CA LYS A 253 -12.71 -9.42 -11.13
C LYS A 253 -12.58 -7.91 -10.98
N PHE A 254 -13.18 -7.15 -11.89
CA PHE A 254 -13.24 -5.70 -11.82
C PHE A 254 -13.86 -5.22 -10.49
N LYS A 255 -13.24 -4.22 -9.82
CA LYS A 255 -13.61 -3.79 -8.46
C LYS A 255 -14.99 -3.16 -8.40
N GLU A 256 -15.24 -2.20 -9.27
CA GLU A 256 -16.42 -1.34 -9.23
C GLU A 256 -17.60 -2.00 -9.94
N GLN A 257 -18.80 -1.84 -9.37
CA GLN A 257 -20.02 -2.26 -10.04
C GLN A 257 -20.39 -1.23 -11.13
N PRO A 258 -20.78 -1.67 -12.34
CA PRO A 258 -21.15 -0.77 -13.43
C PRO A 258 -22.34 0.09 -13.04
N ASP A 259 -22.41 1.29 -13.60
CA ASP A 259 -23.41 2.31 -13.28
C ASP A 259 -24.30 2.59 -14.48
N VAL A 260 -25.35 1.78 -14.68
CA VAL A 260 -26.24 1.87 -15.86
C VAL A 260 -26.88 3.25 -16.08
N SER A 261 -26.83 4.17 -15.09
CA SER A 261 -27.38 5.52 -15.23
C SER A 261 -26.61 6.42 -16.21
N PHE A 262 -25.31 6.19 -16.49
CA PHE A 262 -24.54 7.16 -17.30
C PHE A 262 -24.93 7.14 -18.78
N ALA A 263 -24.94 5.95 -19.41
CA ALA A 263 -25.33 5.82 -20.81
C ALA A 263 -26.78 6.25 -21.08
N GLU A 264 -27.68 6.09 -20.10
CA GLU A 264 -29.08 6.56 -20.18
C GLU A 264 -29.17 8.10 -20.18
N LEU A 265 -28.34 8.77 -19.36
CA LEU A 265 -28.35 10.24 -19.24
C LEU A 265 -27.54 10.96 -20.33
N TYR A 266 -26.48 10.33 -20.87
CA TYR A 266 -25.56 10.93 -21.84
C TYR A 266 -25.26 10.01 -23.04
N PRO A 267 -26.29 9.58 -23.81
CA PRO A 267 -26.14 8.59 -24.89
C PRO A 267 -25.16 9.02 -25.99
N GLU A 268 -25.16 10.30 -26.39
CA GLU A 268 -24.24 10.85 -27.41
C GLU A 268 -22.76 10.69 -27.01
N ILE A 269 -22.46 10.87 -25.72
CA ILE A 269 -21.11 10.70 -25.18
C ILE A 269 -20.76 9.21 -25.11
N ALA A 270 -21.70 8.35 -24.69
CA ALA A 270 -21.50 6.91 -24.67
C ALA A 270 -21.19 6.36 -26.08
N GLU A 271 -21.92 6.79 -27.11
CA GLU A 271 -21.65 6.42 -28.51
C GLU A 271 -20.28 6.93 -29.00
N SER A 272 -19.93 8.19 -28.71
CA SER A 272 -18.62 8.75 -29.03
C SER A 272 -17.46 7.97 -28.38
N GLN A 273 -17.62 7.56 -27.12
CA GLN A 273 -16.65 6.73 -26.40
C GLN A 273 -16.57 5.31 -26.98
N GLU A 274 -17.69 4.72 -27.42
CA GLU A 274 -17.70 3.42 -28.10
C GLU A 274 -16.90 3.46 -29.41
N GLN A 275 -17.05 4.51 -30.22
CA GLN A 275 -16.21 4.70 -31.42
C GLN A 275 -14.71 4.84 -31.10
N ILE A 276 -14.32 5.29 -29.90
CA ILE A 276 -12.92 5.30 -29.44
C ILE A 276 -12.47 3.88 -29.08
N TRP A 277 -13.33 3.09 -28.43
CA TRP A 277 -13.05 1.68 -28.12
C TRP A 277 -12.89 0.82 -29.37
N GLU A 278 -13.73 0.98 -30.40
CA GLU A 278 -13.55 0.26 -31.66
C GLU A 278 -12.19 0.54 -32.31
N ARG A 279 -11.77 1.82 -32.34
CA ARG A 279 -10.46 2.22 -32.88
C ARG A 279 -9.32 1.59 -32.06
N MET A 280 -9.47 1.51 -30.74
CA MET A 280 -8.50 0.85 -29.87
C MET A 280 -8.47 -0.68 -30.06
N ASP A 281 -9.62 -1.34 -30.23
CA ASP A 281 -9.71 -2.79 -30.48
C ASP A 281 -9.04 -3.16 -31.81
N LYS A 282 -9.27 -2.36 -32.86
CA LYS A 282 -8.59 -2.50 -34.17
C LYS A 282 -7.06 -2.38 -34.03
N GLN A 283 -6.56 -1.38 -33.29
CA GLN A 283 -5.13 -1.20 -33.01
C GLN A 283 -4.54 -2.34 -32.16
N LEU A 284 -5.28 -2.85 -31.17
CA LEU A 284 -4.87 -4.00 -30.36
C LEU A 284 -4.76 -5.26 -31.22
N VAL A 285 -5.78 -5.56 -32.04
CA VAL A 285 -5.76 -6.73 -32.94
C VAL A 285 -4.56 -6.66 -33.90
N GLU A 286 -4.17 -5.48 -34.37
CA GLU A 286 -2.97 -5.32 -35.19
C GLU A 286 -1.67 -5.55 -34.41
N ALA A 287 -1.50 -4.90 -33.25
CA ALA A 287 -0.31 -5.01 -32.40
C ALA A 287 -0.11 -6.42 -31.82
N LEU A 288 -1.18 -7.19 -31.68
CA LEU A 288 -1.18 -8.55 -31.11
C LEU A 288 -1.08 -9.65 -32.17
N LYS A 289 -1.00 -9.33 -33.47
CA LYS A 289 -0.76 -10.33 -34.52
C LYS A 289 0.60 -11.00 -34.27
N PRO A 290 0.69 -12.34 -34.26
CA PRO A 290 1.98 -13.01 -34.21
C PRO A 290 2.78 -12.66 -35.46
N HIS A 291 3.97 -12.10 -35.27
CA HIS A 291 4.91 -11.84 -36.35
C HIS A 291 5.29 -13.20 -36.96
N ARG A 292 4.71 -13.54 -38.12
CA ARG A 292 5.19 -14.68 -38.91
C ARG A 292 6.54 -14.26 -39.49
N ASP A 293 7.62 -14.72 -38.86
CA ASP A 293 8.95 -14.53 -39.41
C ASP A 293 9.01 -15.11 -40.82
N MET A 294 9.24 -14.25 -41.82
CA MET A 294 9.58 -14.67 -43.18
C MET A 294 11.01 -15.21 -43.23
N LYS A 295 11.23 -16.35 -42.59
CA LYS A 295 12.41 -17.19 -42.74
C LYS A 295 12.01 -18.57 -43.26
N ASN A 296 11.64 -18.61 -44.54
CA ASN A 296 11.61 -19.82 -45.38
C ASN A 296 11.43 -19.42 -46.86
N ALA A 297 12.40 -18.68 -47.41
CA ALA A 297 12.39 -18.26 -48.82
C ALA A 297 13.82 -18.09 -49.40
N SER A 298 14.69 -19.09 -49.23
CA SER A 298 15.80 -19.38 -50.16
C SER A 298 16.58 -20.64 -49.78
N MET A 299 16.12 -21.79 -50.29
CA MET A 299 16.95 -22.96 -50.59
C MET A 299 16.25 -23.84 -51.64
N THR A 300 16.04 -23.26 -52.83
CA THR A 300 15.60 -23.99 -54.02
C THR A 300 16.39 -23.55 -55.24
N SER A 301 17.60 -24.08 -55.42
CA SER A 301 18.10 -24.51 -56.74
C SER A 301 19.51 -25.10 -56.65
N LYS A 302 19.64 -26.34 -57.12
CA LYS A 302 20.65 -26.88 -58.07
C LYS A 302 21.09 -28.30 -57.73
N THR A 303 20.18 -29.25 -58.00
CA THR A 303 20.56 -30.59 -58.42
C THR A 303 21.23 -30.51 -59.79
N GLY A 304 22.55 -30.36 -59.82
CA GLY A 304 23.36 -30.48 -61.04
C GLY A 304 23.83 -31.91 -61.24
N LYS A 305 23.08 -32.72 -61.98
CA LYS A 305 23.65 -33.90 -62.66
C LYS A 305 24.31 -33.42 -63.96
N SER A 306 25.52 -33.88 -64.25
CA SER A 306 25.83 -34.39 -65.58
C SER A 306 27.00 -35.40 -65.52
N PRO A 307 27.07 -36.38 -66.44
CA PRO A 307 28.08 -37.44 -66.44
C PRO A 307 29.18 -37.24 -67.51
N HIS A 308 30.08 -38.24 -67.57
CA HIS A 308 31.24 -38.42 -68.46
C HIS A 308 32.51 -37.68 -68.05
#